data_AF-A0A7C0XVY9-F1
#
_entry.id   AF-A0A7C0XVY9-F1
#
_cell.length_a   1.000
_cell.length_b   1.000
_cell.length_c   1.000
_cell.angle_alpha   90.00
_cell.angle_beta   90.00
_cell.angle_gamma   90.00
#
_symmetry.space_group_name_H-M   'P 1'
#
loop_
_entity.id
_entity.type
_entity.pdbx_description
1 polymer ?
#
loop_
_entity_poly.entity_id
_entity_poly.type
_entity_poly.pdbx_seq_one_letter_code
_entity_poly.pdbx_strand_id
1 'polypeptide(L)'
;MEARPSCRAAAIVGVSAGMGRARLRTGTGSTLLFLVIVGVLVALLPTRWLWPLLPIVISFGELSGRGGLRTLASPRFWGPLILLVALSPFLLGTPDISWGPLPISWAGLEAGVTMALRAAVLTLALRVSIGALTIAQLTRLFERVGGRGLGFALGVSLNLLPVFQDVIGAAYHTVRLRGGFRRPLRGGRLFLLTVVVNGLRYGDDVVKAAQARAFDPSGPSVRH
;
A
#
# COMPACT_ATOMS: atom_id res chain seq x y z
N MET A 1 37.39 -5.26 -45.64
CA MET A 1 36.12 -6.01 -45.60
C MET A 1 35.47 -5.77 -44.25
N GLU A 2 34.60 -4.77 -44.21
CA GLU A 2 33.83 -4.32 -43.05
C GLU A 2 32.72 -5.32 -42.70
N ALA A 3 32.56 -5.62 -41.41
CA ALA A 3 31.36 -6.28 -40.88
C ALA A 3 30.58 -5.27 -40.02
N ARG A 4 29.43 -4.83 -40.53
CA ARG A 4 28.44 -4.00 -39.81
C ARG A 4 27.59 -4.89 -38.90
N PRO A 5 27.32 -4.52 -37.63
CA PRO A 5 26.28 -5.14 -36.83
C PRO A 5 24.90 -4.52 -37.11
N SER A 6 23.91 -5.41 -37.20
CA SER A 6 22.54 -5.20 -37.67
C SER A 6 21.68 -4.23 -36.86
N CYS A 7 20.84 -3.51 -37.59
CA CYS A 7 19.79 -2.62 -37.15
C CYS A 7 18.67 -3.31 -36.34
N ARG A 8 18.37 -2.70 -35.19
CA ARG A 8 17.05 -2.35 -34.63
C ARG A 8 15.79 -2.80 -35.39
N ALA A 9 14.92 -3.51 -34.67
CA ALA A 9 13.45 -3.42 -34.73
C ALA A 9 12.92 -3.81 -33.33
N ALA A 10 12.70 -2.90 -32.38
CA ALA A 10 11.62 -1.91 -32.31
C ALA A 10 10.20 -2.52 -32.43
N ALA A 11 9.89 -3.54 -31.61
CA ALA A 11 8.53 -3.94 -31.33
C ALA A 11 7.94 -3.07 -30.20
N ILE A 12 7.49 -1.86 -30.54
CA ILE A 12 6.64 -1.06 -29.66
C ILE A 12 5.20 -1.47 -29.94
N VAL A 13 4.65 -2.18 -28.97
CA VAL A 13 3.25 -2.61 -28.88
C VAL A 13 2.32 -1.41 -29.04
N GLY A 14 1.37 -1.56 -29.98
CA GLY A 14 0.35 -0.58 -30.32
C GLY A 14 -0.38 -0.03 -29.11
N VAL A 15 -0.19 1.27 -28.89
CA VAL A 15 -1.02 2.10 -28.01
C VAL A 15 -2.34 2.33 -28.74
N SER A 16 -3.36 1.61 -28.29
CA SER A 16 -4.75 1.83 -28.64
C SER A 16 -5.17 3.26 -28.25
N ALA A 17 -5.48 4.07 -29.26
CA ALA A 17 -6.28 5.29 -29.15
C ALA A 17 -7.60 4.95 -28.43
N GLY A 18 -8.08 5.70 -27.45
CA GLY A 18 -8.23 7.15 -27.48
C GLY A 18 -9.71 7.46 -27.22
N MET A 19 -10.19 7.16 -26.02
CA MET A 19 -11.45 7.72 -25.51
C MET A 19 -11.12 8.53 -24.27
N GLY A 20 -11.03 9.84 -24.46
CA GLY A 20 -10.59 10.82 -23.48
C GLY A 20 -11.53 10.87 -22.28
N ARG A 21 -11.19 10.17 -21.20
CA ARG A 21 -11.54 10.64 -19.86
C ARG A 21 -10.50 11.67 -19.49
N ALA A 22 -10.94 12.92 -19.33
CA ALA A 22 -10.16 13.97 -18.70
C ALA A 22 -9.74 13.47 -17.30
N ARG A 23 -8.56 12.84 -17.23
CA ARG A 23 -7.96 12.41 -15.97
C ARG A 23 -7.48 13.67 -15.29
N LEU A 24 -8.27 14.17 -14.35
CA LEU A 24 -7.81 15.14 -13.39
C LEU A 24 -6.65 14.49 -12.64
N ARG A 25 -5.42 14.87 -12.99
CA ARG A 25 -4.22 14.46 -12.29
C ARG A 25 -4.26 15.18 -10.95
N THR A 26 -4.94 14.56 -9.98
CA THR A 26 -5.10 15.11 -8.63
C THR A 26 -3.72 15.31 -8.01
N GLY A 27 -3.52 16.51 -7.44
CA GLY A 27 -2.27 16.84 -6.77
C GLY A 27 -2.09 15.98 -5.52
N THR A 28 -0.84 15.67 -5.15
CA THR A 28 -0.52 14.92 -3.93
C THR A 28 -1.21 15.49 -2.69
N GLY A 29 -1.27 16.83 -2.59
CA GLY A 29 -1.92 17.53 -1.51
C GLY A 29 -3.43 17.28 -1.45
N SER A 30 -4.12 17.22 -2.60
CA SER A 30 -5.58 17.02 -2.62
C SER A 30 -5.96 15.61 -2.19
N THR A 31 -5.19 14.59 -2.57
CA THR A 31 -5.45 13.19 -2.19
C THR A 31 -5.24 12.97 -0.69
N LEU A 32 -4.20 13.57 -0.12
CA LEU A 32 -3.94 13.45 1.33
C LEU A 32 -4.94 14.26 2.15
N LEU A 33 -5.25 15.48 1.70
CA LEU A 33 -6.28 16.30 2.32
C LEU A 33 -7.63 15.58 2.27
N PHE A 34 -7.96 14.94 1.16
CA PHE A 34 -9.14 14.07 1.05
C PHE A 34 -9.10 12.92 2.06
N LEU A 35 -8.00 12.16 2.15
CA LEU A 35 -7.85 11.07 3.12
C LEU A 35 -8.03 11.56 4.56
N VAL A 36 -7.37 12.67 4.91
CA VAL A 36 -7.42 13.25 6.26
C VAL A 36 -8.82 13.75 6.57
N ILE A 37 -9.46 14.49 5.65
CA ILE A 37 -10.83 14.98 5.82
C ILE A 37 -11.81 13.83 5.97
N VAL A 38 -11.71 12.78 5.15
CA VAL A 38 -12.57 11.60 5.27
C VAL A 38 -12.33 10.88 6.58
N GLY A 39 -11.08 10.73 7.02
CA GLY A 39 -10.73 10.15 8.32
C GLY A 39 -11.32 10.94 9.49
N VAL A 40 -11.17 12.26 9.47
CA VAL A 40 -11.73 13.18 10.47
C VAL A 40 -13.26 13.12 10.45
N LEU A 41 -13.90 13.17 9.27
CA LEU A 41 -15.36 13.07 9.17
C LEU A 41 -15.86 11.73 9.71
N VAL A 42 -15.22 10.60 9.38
CA VAL A 42 -15.65 9.29 9.90
C VAL A 42 -15.52 9.20 11.42
N ALA A 43 -14.50 9.84 11.99
CA ALA A 43 -14.29 9.88 13.44
C ALA A 43 -15.30 10.79 14.16
N LEU A 44 -15.64 11.94 13.57
CA LEU A 44 -16.49 12.95 14.21
C LEU A 44 -17.98 12.79 13.90
N LEU A 45 -18.37 12.20 12.76
CA LEU A 45 -19.77 12.14 12.36
C LEU A 45 -20.53 10.99 13.05
N PRO A 46 -21.76 11.27 13.52
CA PRO A 46 -22.69 10.24 13.94
C PRO A 46 -23.15 9.40 12.73
N THR A 47 -23.44 8.11 12.96
CA THR A 47 -23.67 7.08 11.93
C THR A 47 -24.61 7.50 10.80
N ARG A 48 -25.64 8.29 11.10
CA ARG A 48 -26.60 8.82 10.12
C ARG A 48 -25.95 9.57 8.95
N TRP A 49 -24.83 10.25 9.17
CA TRP A 49 -24.13 11.02 8.13
C TRP A 49 -23.06 10.21 7.36
N LEU A 50 -22.88 8.92 7.68
CA LEU A 50 -21.95 8.06 6.93
C LEU A 50 -22.51 7.63 5.57
N TRP A 51 -23.84 7.52 5.46
CA TRP A 51 -24.54 7.17 4.22
C TRP A 51 -24.23 8.09 3.04
N PRO A 52 -24.30 9.44 3.16
CA PRO A 52 -23.91 10.35 2.08
C PRO A 52 -22.39 10.41 1.86
N LEU A 53 -21.58 9.99 2.83
CA LEU A 53 -20.12 10.04 2.71
C LEU A 53 -19.58 8.93 1.80
N LEU A 54 -20.22 7.77 1.82
CA LEU A 54 -19.88 6.63 0.99
C LEU A 54 -19.95 6.91 -0.52
N PRO A 55 -21.03 7.48 -1.11
CA PRO A 55 -21.07 7.84 -2.51
C PRO A 55 -20.05 8.94 -2.85
N ILE A 56 -19.78 9.90 -1.96
CA ILE A 56 -18.73 10.91 -2.18
C ILE A 56 -17.36 10.25 -2.38
N VAL A 57 -17.03 9.26 -1.53
CA VAL A 57 -15.75 8.51 -1.64
C VAL A 57 -15.72 7.67 -2.92
N ILE A 58 -16.82 7.05 -3.30
CA ILE A 58 -16.92 6.28 -4.55
C ILE A 58 -16.76 7.20 -5.76
N SER A 59 -17.47 8.33 -5.80
CA SER A 59 -17.38 9.33 -6.87
C SER A 59 -15.97 9.87 -7.00
N PHE A 60 -15.30 10.18 -5.89
CA PHE A 60 -13.90 10.60 -5.89
C PHE A 60 -12.95 9.50 -6.43
N GLY A 61 -13.22 8.23 -6.10
CA GLY A 61 -12.47 7.09 -6.60
C GLY A 61 -12.64 6.82 -8.11
N GLU A 62 -13.85 7.02 -8.64
CA GLU A 62 -14.12 6.97 -10.08
C GLU A 62 -13.47 8.15 -10.82
N LEU A 63 -13.58 9.37 -10.29
CA LEU A 63 -12.95 10.58 -10.84
C LEU A 63 -11.41 10.49 -10.84
N SER A 64 -10.83 9.84 -9.82
CA SER A 64 -9.39 9.57 -9.74
C SER A 64 -8.93 8.45 -10.71
N GLY A 65 -9.86 7.83 -11.46
CA GLY A 65 -9.56 6.86 -12.52
C GLY A 65 -9.16 5.47 -12.03
N ARG A 66 -9.39 5.15 -10.74
CA ARG A 66 -8.99 3.87 -10.12
C ARG A 66 -10.17 3.02 -9.63
N GLY A 67 -11.37 3.24 -10.15
CA GLY A 67 -12.48 2.28 -10.09
C GLY A 67 -12.97 2.00 -8.66
N GLY A 68 -13.56 3.00 -8.00
CA GLY A 68 -14.13 2.85 -6.66
C GLY A 68 -15.10 1.67 -6.58
N LEU A 69 -15.91 1.47 -7.62
CA LEU A 69 -16.84 0.33 -7.73
C LEU A 69 -16.14 -1.01 -7.90
N ARG A 70 -15.02 -1.07 -8.65
CA ARG A 70 -14.22 -2.29 -8.80
C ARG A 70 -13.61 -2.75 -7.48
N THR A 71 -13.27 -1.82 -6.60
CA THR A 71 -12.77 -2.13 -5.25
C THR A 71 -13.86 -2.78 -4.40
N LEU A 72 -15.07 -2.25 -4.47
CA LEU A 72 -16.25 -2.78 -3.79
C LEU A 72 -16.67 -4.16 -4.32
N ALA A 73 -16.41 -4.44 -5.61
CA ALA A 73 -16.66 -5.75 -6.22
C ALA A 73 -15.66 -6.85 -5.79
N SER A 74 -14.60 -6.52 -5.04
CA SER A 74 -13.59 -7.51 -4.66
C SER A 74 -14.01 -8.30 -3.40
N PRO A 75 -14.00 -9.65 -3.43
CA PRO A 75 -14.41 -10.46 -2.27
C PRO A 75 -13.46 -10.30 -1.07
N ARG A 76 -12.20 -9.94 -1.33
CA ARG A 76 -11.20 -9.65 -0.29
C ARG A 76 -11.56 -8.41 0.54
N PHE A 77 -12.35 -7.48 0.00
CA PHE A 77 -12.84 -6.33 0.74
C PHE A 77 -13.90 -6.73 1.75
N TRP A 78 -14.82 -7.60 1.34
CA TRP A 78 -15.95 -8.02 2.18
C TRP A 78 -15.55 -8.97 3.32
N GLY A 79 -14.53 -9.81 3.13
CA GLY A 79 -14.05 -10.73 4.15
C GLY A 79 -13.89 -10.12 5.56
N PRO A 80 -13.05 -9.08 5.74
CA PRO A 80 -12.89 -8.45 7.05
C PRO A 80 -14.15 -7.74 7.56
N LEU A 81 -14.97 -7.15 6.67
CA LEU A 81 -16.24 -6.50 7.06
C LEU A 81 -17.24 -7.53 7.59
N ILE A 82 -17.43 -8.63 6.87
CA ILE A 82 -18.35 -9.71 7.25
C ILE A 82 -17.89 -10.32 8.58
N LEU A 83 -16.59 -10.55 8.74
CA LEU A 83 -16.03 -11.04 10.00
C LEU A 83 -16.32 -10.06 11.15
N LEU A 84 -16.13 -8.76 10.93
CA LEU A 84 -16.39 -7.74 11.94
C LEU A 84 -17.87 -7.69 12.35
N VAL A 85 -18.78 -7.71 11.38
CA VAL A 85 -20.23 -7.76 11.65
C VAL A 85 -20.61 -9.06 12.36
N ALA A 86 -20.11 -10.20 11.89
CA ALA A 86 -20.41 -11.50 12.48
C ALA A 86 -19.91 -11.64 13.92
N LEU A 87 -18.78 -11.00 14.25
CA LEU A 87 -18.19 -11.07 15.59
C LEU A 87 -18.82 -10.05 16.56
N SER A 88 -19.34 -8.93 16.05
CA SER A 88 -19.90 -7.84 16.86
C SER A 88 -21.02 -8.20 17.86
N PRO A 89 -22.04 -9.05 17.54
CA PRO A 89 -23.09 -9.38 18.50
C PRO A 89 -22.58 -10.20 19.70
N PHE A 90 -21.37 -10.78 19.60
CA PHE A 90 -20.75 -11.54 20.67
C PHE A 90 -19.84 -10.69 21.57
N LEU A 91 -19.31 -9.56 21.07
CA LEU A 91 -18.37 -8.71 21.83
C LEU A 91 -19.01 -7.46 22.44
N LEU A 92 -20.11 -6.97 21.86
CA LEU A 92 -20.69 -5.66 22.17
C LEU A 92 -22.17 -5.80 22.53
N GLY A 93 -22.60 -5.21 23.63
CA GLY A 93 -24.02 -5.10 24.01
C GLY A 93 -24.42 -5.93 25.22
N THR A 94 -25.47 -5.48 25.89
CA THR A 94 -26.14 -6.23 26.96
C THR A 94 -26.88 -7.43 26.32
N PRO A 95 -26.77 -8.65 26.86
CA PRO A 95 -27.45 -9.82 26.30
C PRO A 95 -28.98 -9.68 26.40
N ASP A 96 -29.67 -9.65 25.26
CA ASP A 96 -31.15 -9.63 25.24
C ASP A 96 -31.72 -11.05 25.17
N ILE A 97 -31.01 -11.98 24.51
CA ILE A 97 -31.42 -13.37 24.35
C ILE A 97 -30.22 -14.29 24.62
N SER A 98 -30.29 -15.09 25.68
CA SER A 98 -29.29 -16.10 26.03
C SER A 98 -29.65 -17.46 25.41
N TRP A 99 -29.22 -17.71 24.18
CA TRP A 99 -29.22 -19.06 23.60
C TRP A 99 -27.95 -19.80 24.08
N GLY A 100 -28.02 -20.42 25.26
CA GLY A 100 -26.90 -21.16 25.85
C GLY A 100 -25.72 -20.25 26.27
N PRO A 101 -24.44 -20.62 26.04
CA PRO A 101 -23.28 -19.82 26.43
C PRO A 101 -23.03 -18.60 25.54
N LEU A 102 -23.83 -18.41 24.47
CA LEU A 102 -23.66 -17.33 23.51
C LEU A 102 -24.72 -16.25 23.73
N PRO A 103 -24.35 -15.11 24.35
CA PRO A 103 -25.26 -13.97 24.44
C PRO A 103 -25.40 -13.35 23.05
N ILE A 104 -26.62 -13.35 22.51
CA ILE A 104 -26.91 -12.64 21.27
C ILE A 104 -27.58 -11.31 21.65
N SER A 105 -26.93 -10.20 21.28
CA SER A 105 -27.45 -8.84 21.50
C SER A 105 -27.80 -8.19 20.17
N TRP A 106 -29.04 -7.69 20.05
CA TRP A 106 -29.45 -6.92 18.86
C TRP A 106 -28.70 -5.58 18.80
N ALA A 107 -28.50 -4.95 19.95
CA ALA A 107 -27.67 -3.74 20.08
C ALA A 107 -26.22 -3.98 19.62
N GLY A 108 -25.68 -5.17 19.86
CA GLY A 108 -24.36 -5.58 19.38
C GLY A 108 -24.24 -5.67 17.86
N LEU A 109 -25.28 -6.19 17.21
CA LEU A 109 -25.36 -6.28 15.75
C LEU A 109 -25.47 -4.89 15.12
N GLU A 110 -26.32 -4.02 15.66
CA GLU A 110 -26.42 -2.62 15.19
C GLU A 110 -25.06 -1.90 15.33
N ALA A 111 -24.41 -2.00 16.49
CA ALA A 111 -23.07 -1.46 16.69
C ALA A 111 -22.05 -2.02 15.69
N GLY A 112 -22.08 -3.33 15.45
CA GLY A 112 -21.26 -3.99 14.43
C GLY A 112 -21.42 -3.47 13.03
N VAL A 113 -22.68 -3.31 12.58
CA VAL A 113 -23.00 -2.75 11.26
C VAL A 113 -22.47 -1.32 11.16
N THR A 114 -22.61 -0.50 12.21
CA THR A 114 -22.07 0.87 12.19
C THR A 114 -20.54 0.90 12.11
N MET A 115 -19.86 0.01 12.84
CA MET A 115 -18.39 -0.08 12.83
C MET A 115 -17.87 -0.65 11.51
N ALA A 116 -18.56 -1.63 10.94
CA ALA A 116 -18.25 -2.16 9.62
C ALA A 116 -18.42 -1.12 8.53
N LEU A 117 -19.46 -0.27 8.61
CA LEU A 117 -19.65 0.84 7.69
C LEU A 117 -18.50 1.86 7.80
N ARG A 118 -18.12 2.25 9.02
CA ARG A 118 -16.96 3.14 9.25
C ARG A 118 -15.67 2.54 8.69
N ALA A 119 -15.40 1.27 8.97
CA ALA A 119 -14.25 0.54 8.45
C ALA A 119 -14.27 0.45 6.91
N ALA A 120 -15.44 0.22 6.30
CA ALA A 120 -15.63 0.18 4.86
C ALA A 120 -15.21 1.50 4.21
N VAL A 121 -15.72 2.62 4.74
CA VAL A 121 -15.46 3.96 4.23
C VAL A 121 -13.97 4.32 4.36
N LEU A 122 -13.37 4.05 5.53
CA LEU A 122 -11.93 4.30 5.75
C LEU A 122 -11.06 3.45 4.83
N THR A 123 -11.37 2.16 4.71
CA THR A 123 -10.62 1.24 3.85
C THR A 123 -10.73 1.64 2.39
N LEU A 124 -11.92 2.05 1.94
CA LEU A 124 -12.15 2.52 0.59
C LEU A 124 -11.40 3.83 0.32
N ALA A 125 -11.50 4.82 1.21
CA ALA A 125 -10.79 6.09 1.10
C ALA A 125 -9.26 5.89 1.07
N LEU A 126 -8.75 4.99 1.91
CA LEU A 126 -7.33 4.63 1.94
C LEU A 126 -6.90 3.96 0.62
N ARG A 127 -7.68 3.00 0.12
CA ARG A 127 -7.38 2.31 -1.15
C ARG A 127 -7.40 3.26 -2.34
N VAL A 128 -8.39 4.16 -2.40
CA VAL A 128 -8.46 5.21 -3.43
C VAL A 128 -7.27 6.14 -3.32
N SER A 129 -6.87 6.52 -2.11
CA SER A 129 -5.76 7.45 -1.87
C SER A 129 -4.40 6.85 -2.21
N ILE A 130 -4.08 5.64 -1.72
CA ILE A 130 -2.87 4.90 -2.09
C ILE A 130 -2.85 4.68 -3.61
N GLY A 131 -4.00 4.30 -4.15
CA GLY A 131 -4.25 4.19 -5.57
C GLY A 131 -4.35 5.54 -6.29
N ALA A 132 -3.99 6.68 -5.73
CA ALA A 132 -3.87 7.93 -6.49
C ALA A 132 -2.44 8.50 -6.38
N LEU A 133 -1.70 8.09 -5.36
CA LEU A 133 -0.32 8.51 -5.12
C LEU A 133 0.65 7.77 -6.03
N THR A 134 1.53 8.52 -6.69
CA THR A 134 2.72 7.96 -7.35
C THR A 134 3.89 7.88 -6.37
N ILE A 135 4.87 7.02 -6.65
CA ILE A 135 6.09 6.88 -5.85
C ILE A 135 6.80 8.23 -5.66
N ALA A 136 6.92 9.03 -6.73
CA ALA A 136 7.55 10.34 -6.68
C ALA A 136 6.74 11.37 -5.85
N GLN A 137 5.43 11.19 -5.72
CA GLN A 137 4.60 12.02 -4.87
C GLN A 137 4.74 11.63 -3.40
N LEU A 138 4.89 10.33 -3.12
CA LEU A 138 5.13 9.82 -1.78
C LEU A 138 6.49 10.31 -1.24
N THR A 139 7.55 10.26 -2.05
CA THR A 139 8.88 10.77 -1.64
C THR A 139 8.85 12.26 -1.32
N ARG A 140 8.20 13.07 -2.16
CA ARG A 140 8.00 14.51 -1.92
C ARG A 140 7.16 14.82 -0.69
N LEU A 141 6.19 13.96 -0.36
CA LEU A 141 5.39 14.10 0.85
C LEU A 141 6.26 13.91 2.10
N PHE A 142 7.04 12.83 2.13
CA PHE A 142 7.93 12.55 3.26
C PHE A 142 9.00 13.62 3.45
N GLU A 143 9.45 14.24 2.36
CA GLU A 143 10.36 15.39 2.41
C GLU A 143 9.69 16.64 3.01
N ARG A 144 8.40 16.88 2.70
CA ARG A 144 7.63 18.01 3.28
C ARG A 144 7.22 17.81 4.73
N VAL A 145 6.94 16.57 5.16
CA VAL A 145 6.39 16.28 6.50
C VAL A 145 7.45 16.26 7.60
N GLY A 146 8.75 16.38 7.27
CA GLY A 146 9.73 16.85 8.26
C GLY A 146 11.00 16.03 8.42
N GLY A 147 11.46 15.31 7.40
CA GLY A 147 12.81 14.73 7.43
C GLY A 147 13.60 15.09 6.18
N ARG A 148 14.57 16.00 6.30
CA ARG A 148 15.63 16.12 5.28
C ARG A 148 16.28 14.74 5.15
N GLY A 149 16.23 14.15 3.95
CA GLY A 149 16.77 12.82 3.68
C GLY A 149 15.77 11.65 3.73
N LEU A 150 14.55 11.81 4.27
CA LEU A 150 13.55 10.72 4.25
C LEU A 150 13.08 10.41 2.84
N GLY A 151 12.81 11.44 2.02
CA GLY A 151 12.45 11.26 0.61
C GLY A 151 13.53 10.52 -0.19
N PHE A 152 14.81 10.78 0.14
CA PHE A 152 15.96 10.08 -0.44
C PHE A 152 15.99 8.61 0.02
N ALA A 153 15.93 8.34 1.33
CA ALA A 153 15.93 6.98 1.87
C ALA A 153 14.75 6.13 1.35
N LEU A 154 13.57 6.74 1.20
CA LEU A 154 12.39 6.11 0.60
C LEU A 154 12.59 5.85 -0.89
N GLY A 155 13.16 6.81 -1.62
CA GLY A 155 13.50 6.67 -3.03
C GLY A 155 14.50 5.55 -3.28
N VAL A 156 15.57 5.49 -2.48
CA VAL A 156 16.55 4.40 -2.52
C VAL A 156 15.86 3.09 -2.19
N SER A 157 15.15 2.97 -1.06
CA SER A 157 14.43 1.76 -0.67
C SER A 157 13.49 1.23 -1.76
N LEU A 158 12.73 2.11 -2.42
CA LEU A 158 11.82 1.72 -3.50
C LEU A 158 12.56 1.30 -4.78
N ASN A 159 13.74 1.89 -5.04
CA ASN A 159 14.61 1.44 -6.13
C ASN A 159 15.22 0.06 -5.84
N LEU A 160 15.52 -0.24 -4.57
CA LEU A 160 16.09 -1.52 -4.16
C LEU A 160 15.06 -2.65 -4.07
N LEU A 161 13.78 -2.31 -3.92
CA LEU A 161 12.70 -3.28 -3.80
C LEU A 161 12.71 -4.39 -4.87
N PRO A 162 12.80 -4.10 -6.19
CA PRO A 162 12.89 -5.16 -7.21
C PRO A 162 14.13 -6.05 -7.04
N VAL A 163 15.29 -5.47 -6.72
CA VAL A 163 16.53 -6.24 -6.47
C VAL A 163 16.36 -7.17 -5.28
N PHE A 164 15.73 -6.69 -4.19
CA PHE A 164 15.42 -7.54 -3.03
C PHE A 164 14.44 -8.66 -3.37
N GLN A 165 13.46 -8.42 -4.25
CA GLN A 165 12.53 -9.46 -4.71
C GLN A 165 13.26 -10.59 -5.42
N ASP A 166 14.24 -10.27 -6.27
CA ASP A 166 15.05 -11.26 -6.98
C ASP A 166 15.94 -12.06 -6.01
N VAL A 167 16.60 -11.38 -5.06
CA VAL A 167 17.42 -12.02 -4.02
C VAL A 167 16.59 -12.93 -3.13
N ILE A 168 15.41 -12.47 -2.70
CA ILE A 168 14.44 -13.26 -1.92
C ILE A 168 13.98 -14.47 -2.72
N GLY A 169 13.66 -14.30 -4.01
CA GLY A 169 13.26 -15.39 -4.90
C GLY A 169 14.34 -16.46 -4.99
N ALA A 170 15.59 -16.06 -5.27
CA ALA A 170 16.73 -16.97 -5.34
C ALA A 170 16.99 -17.69 -4.01
N ALA A 171 16.96 -16.96 -2.88
CA ALA A 171 17.12 -17.53 -1.55
C ALA A 171 16.00 -18.53 -1.21
N TYR A 172 14.77 -18.24 -1.61
CA TYR A 172 13.64 -19.16 -1.44
C TYR A 172 13.82 -20.44 -2.27
N HIS A 173 14.20 -20.31 -3.54
CA HIS A 173 14.43 -21.46 -4.43
C HIS A 173 15.55 -22.36 -3.89
N THR A 174 16.65 -21.80 -3.39
CA THR A 174 17.75 -22.59 -2.82
C THR A 174 17.33 -23.32 -1.53
N VAL A 175 16.57 -22.68 -0.64
CA VAL A 175 16.05 -23.32 0.58
C VAL A 175 15.04 -24.43 0.24
N ARG A 176 14.20 -24.21 -0.79
CA ARG A 176 13.28 -25.22 -1.30
C ARG A 176 14.02 -26.44 -1.87
N LEU A 177 15.04 -26.22 -2.71
CA LEU A 177 15.83 -27.29 -3.33
C LEU A 177 16.65 -28.08 -2.31
N ARG A 178 17.08 -27.47 -1.21
CA ARG A 178 17.77 -28.13 -0.10
C ARG A 178 16.84 -28.82 0.91
N GLY A 179 15.54 -28.92 0.60
CA GLY A 179 14.58 -29.60 1.46
C GLY A 179 14.22 -28.85 2.75
N GLY A 180 14.36 -27.51 2.77
CA GLY A 180 14.08 -26.67 3.93
C GLY A 180 12.67 -26.80 4.50
N PHE A 181 11.71 -27.30 3.71
CA PHE A 181 10.35 -27.61 4.15
C PHE A 181 10.25 -28.78 5.14
N ARG A 182 11.28 -29.64 5.24
CA ARG A 182 11.31 -30.72 6.24
C ARG A 182 11.56 -30.21 7.67
N ARG A 183 12.16 -29.03 7.83
CA ARG A 183 12.41 -28.37 9.13
C ARG A 183 12.19 -26.85 9.00
N PRO A 184 10.92 -26.39 9.03
CA PRO A 184 10.56 -25.04 8.62
C PRO A 184 11.24 -23.94 9.45
N LEU A 185 11.46 -24.17 10.75
CA LEU A 185 12.15 -23.21 11.62
C LEU A 185 13.63 -23.01 11.24
N ARG A 186 14.35 -24.10 10.92
CA ARG A 186 15.78 -24.01 10.53
C ARG A 186 15.93 -23.47 9.11
N GLY A 187 15.05 -23.88 8.19
CA GLY A 187 15.00 -23.36 6.83
C GLY A 187 14.68 -21.85 6.82
N GLY A 188 13.71 -21.42 7.63
CA GLY A 188 13.37 -20.02 7.83
C GLY A 188 14.54 -19.21 8.40
N ARG A 189 15.23 -19.71 9.43
CA ARG A 189 16.42 -19.03 9.99
C ARG A 189 17.53 -18.85 8.96
N LEU A 190 17.85 -19.89 8.18
CA LEU A 190 18.88 -19.83 7.14
C LEU A 190 18.49 -18.87 6.00
N PHE A 191 17.22 -18.88 5.61
CA PHE A 191 16.67 -17.93 4.65
C PHE A 191 16.82 -16.49 5.15
N LEU A 192 16.40 -16.21 6.39
CA LEU A 192 16.47 -14.89 7.00
C LEU A 192 17.91 -14.37 7.10
N LEU A 193 18.83 -15.24 7.55
CA LEU A 193 20.26 -14.90 7.59
C LEU A 193 20.81 -14.57 6.20
N THR A 194 20.44 -15.36 5.19
CA THR A 194 20.88 -15.13 3.80
C THR A 194 20.36 -13.81 3.25
N VAL A 195 19.09 -13.47 3.49
CA VAL A 195 18.50 -12.20 3.04
C VAL A 195 19.15 -11.01 3.75
N VAL A 196 19.37 -11.11 5.07
CA VAL A 196 20.00 -10.03 5.86
C VAL A 196 21.45 -9.79 5.43
N VAL A 197 22.25 -10.85 5.27
CA VAL A 197 23.66 -10.73 4.86
C VAL A 197 23.78 -10.14 3.45
N ASN A 198 22.95 -10.59 2.51
CA ASN A 198 22.93 -10.01 1.15
C ASN A 198 22.46 -8.55 1.16
N GLY A 199 21.46 -8.22 1.99
CA GLY A 199 20.99 -6.85 2.14
C GLY A 199 22.04 -5.90 2.68
N LEU A 200 22.81 -6.32 3.70
CA LEU A 200 23.92 -5.53 4.27
C LEU A 200 25.02 -5.30 3.23
N ARG A 201 25.47 -6.36 2.55
CA ARG A 201 26.49 -6.26 1.50
C ARG A 201 26.07 -5.31 0.38
N TYR A 202 24.81 -5.40 -0.04
CA TYR A 202 24.28 -4.53 -1.08
C TYR A 202 24.19 -3.07 -0.60
N GLY A 203 23.83 -2.83 0.67
CA GLY A 203 23.86 -1.50 1.28
C GLY A 203 25.26 -0.87 1.21
N ASP A 204 26.30 -1.64 1.52
CA ASP A 204 27.69 -1.17 1.43
C ASP A 204 28.08 -0.79 0.00
N ASP A 205 27.66 -1.58 -1.00
CA ASP A 205 27.92 -1.30 -2.42
C ASP A 205 27.23 -0.01 -2.89
N VAL A 206 25.99 0.24 -2.42
CA VAL A 206 25.26 1.49 -2.72
C VAL A 206 25.95 2.70 -2.09
N VAL A 207 26.41 2.60 -0.85
CA VAL A 207 27.12 3.69 -0.17
C VAL A 207 28.44 4.01 -0.88
N LYS A 208 29.22 2.98 -1.23
CA LYS A 208 30.47 3.15 -2.00
C LYS A 208 30.21 3.81 -3.36
N ALA A 209 29.15 3.39 -4.07
CA ALA A 209 28.78 4.00 -5.34
C ALA A 209 28.32 5.46 -5.19
N ALA A 210 27.63 5.81 -4.10
CA ALA A 210 27.22 7.18 -3.82
C ALA A 210 28.43 8.08 -3.47
N GLN A 211 29.36 7.59 -2.65
CA GLN A 211 30.60 8.30 -2.29
C GLN A 211 31.50 8.53 -3.51
N ALA A 212 31.63 7.53 -4.40
CA ALA A 212 32.35 7.67 -5.66
C ALA A 212 31.74 8.73 -6.59
N ARG A 213 30.46 9.04 -6.42
CA ARG A 213 29.73 10.11 -7.14
C ARG A 213 29.73 11.45 -6.38
N ALA A 214 30.54 11.59 -5.33
CA ALA A 214 30.67 12.78 -4.49
C ALA A 214 29.38 13.21 -3.76
N PHE A 215 28.46 12.27 -3.49
CA PHE A 215 27.34 12.54 -2.59
C PHE A 215 27.82 12.48 -1.13
N ASP A 216 28.17 13.64 -0.56
CA ASP A 216 28.41 13.81 0.88
C ASP A 216 27.15 14.41 1.55
N PRO A 217 26.33 13.63 2.26
CA PRO A 217 25.17 14.14 2.99
C PRO A 217 25.55 15.00 4.22
N SER A 218 26.83 15.05 4.59
CA SER A 218 27.39 15.83 5.70
C SER A 218 28.18 17.06 5.26
N GLY A 219 28.31 17.30 3.96
CA GLY A 219 29.02 18.46 3.41
C GLY A 219 28.30 19.79 3.71
N PRO A 220 29.02 20.89 3.97
CA PRO A 220 28.42 22.17 4.33
C PRO A 220 27.46 22.64 3.22
N SER A 221 26.23 22.98 3.60
CA SER A 221 25.24 23.54 2.69
C SER A 221 25.76 24.85 2.11
N VAL A 222 26.32 24.81 0.90
CA VAL A 222 26.66 26.00 0.12
C VAL A 222 25.34 26.69 -0.25
N ARG A 223 25.05 27.79 0.45
CA ARG A 223 23.97 28.72 0.09
C ARG A 223 24.38 29.42 -1.20
N HIS A 224 23.52 29.37 -2.21
CA HIS A 224 23.45 30.39 -3.25
C HIS A 224 22.37 31.39 -2.87
#